data_AF-A0A2E6C6S9-F1
#
_entry.id   AF-A0A2E6C6S9-F1
#
_cell.length_a   1.000
_cell.length_b   1.000
_cell.length_c   1.000
_cell.angle_alpha   90.00
_cell.angle_beta   90.00
_cell.angle_gamma   90.00
#
_symmetry.space_group_name_H-M   'P 1'
#
loop_
_entity.id
_entity.type
_entity.pdbx_description
1 polymer ?
#
loop_
_entity_poly.entity_id
_entity_poly.type
_entity_poly.pdbx_seq_one_letter_code
_entity_poly.pdbx_strand_id
1 'polypeptide(L)'
;MSETELVEVLAQSMCYISLTAFVFIATFSRNEKMELIAQNFIMFSLLLTAVVLWVLSSIGGELWGSNYLPKPLSVLCVVVAIAAKMNIKGQNVSFGANPHSIGKKEEE
;
A
#
# COMPACT_ATOMS: atom_id res chain seq x y z
N MET A 1 28.39 -9.99 9.18
CA MET A 1 27.02 -10.01 8.64
C MET A 1 27.11 -10.58 7.24
N SER A 2 26.49 -11.73 6.97
CA SER A 2 26.48 -12.28 5.61
C SER A 2 25.60 -11.44 4.70
N GLU A 3 25.77 -11.57 3.39
CA GLU A 3 24.90 -10.91 2.41
C GLU A 3 23.42 -11.29 2.61
N THR A 4 23.15 -12.53 3.02
CA THR A 4 21.81 -13.02 3.33
C THR A 4 21.20 -12.32 4.55
N GLU A 5 21.96 -12.17 5.64
CA GLU A 5 21.52 -11.56 6.88
C GLU A 5 21.18 -10.07 6.70
N LEU A 6 21.89 -9.37 5.81
CA LEU A 6 21.56 -8.00 5.41
C LEU A 6 20.19 -7.91 4.72
N VAL A 7 19.91 -8.83 3.80
CA VAL A 7 18.62 -8.89 3.08
C VAL A 7 17.49 -9.27 4.04
N GLU A 8 17.74 -10.14 5.03
CA GLU A 8 16.76 -10.50 6.05
C GLU A 8 16.35 -9.30 6.91
N VAL A 9 17.33 -8.55 7.43
CA VAL A 9 17.06 -7.34 8.22
C VAL A 9 16.37 -6.27 7.38
N LEU A 10 16.76 -6.13 6.11
CA LEU A 10 16.10 -5.21 5.17
C LEU A 10 14.64 -5.63 4.93
N ALA A 11 14.37 -6.91 4.69
CA ALA A 11 13.02 -7.42 4.49
C ALA A 11 12.15 -7.20 5.73
N GLN A 12 12.68 -7.50 6.92
CA GLN A 12 11.97 -7.28 8.18
C GLN A 12 11.64 -5.81 8.42
N SER A 13 12.61 -4.91 8.22
CA SER A 13 12.40 -3.47 8.40
C SER A 13 11.39 -2.89 7.39
N MET A 14 11.46 -3.31 6.12
CA MET A 14 10.49 -2.92 5.09
C MET A 14 9.07 -3.40 5.42
N CYS A 15 8.93 -4.64 5.92
CA CYS A 15 7.65 -5.17 6.40
C CYS A 15 7.08 -4.33 7.54
N TYR A 16 7.90 -3.98 8.54
CA TYR A 16 7.48 -3.13 9.66
C TYR A 16 7.04 -1.75 9.20
N ILE A 17 7.83 -1.08 8.34
CA ILE A 17 7.51 0.25 7.81
C ILE A 17 6.19 0.21 7.04
N SER A 18 6.01 -0.79 6.17
CA SER A 18 4.80 -0.94 5.37
C SER A 18 3.56 -1.19 6.24
N LEU A 19 3.68 -2.03 7.27
CA LEU A 19 2.60 -2.29 8.22
C LEU A 19 2.25 -1.04 9.02
N THR A 20 3.23 -0.32 9.54
CA THR A 20 3.01 0.92 10.28
C THR A 20 2.33 1.96 9.40
N ALA A 21 2.82 2.17 8.17
CA ALA A 21 2.18 3.08 7.21
C ALA A 21 0.72 2.71 6.94
N PHE A 22 0.43 1.41 6.79
CA PHE A 22 -0.93 0.91 6.61
C PHE A 22 -1.84 1.20 7.81
N VAL A 23 -1.38 0.98 9.04
CA VAL A 23 -2.15 1.28 10.26
C VAL A 23 -2.50 2.77 10.35
N PHE A 24 -1.58 3.65 9.94
CA PHE A 24 -1.79 5.10 9.97
C PHE A 24 -2.58 5.67 8.77
N ILE A 25 -3.01 4.83 7.81
CA ILE A 25 -3.73 5.30 6.62
C ILE A 25 -4.99 6.11 6.96
N ALA A 26 -5.73 5.67 7.99
CA ALA A 26 -6.94 6.35 8.46
C ALA A 26 -6.65 7.76 9.02
N THR A 27 -5.48 7.96 9.62
CA THR A 27 -5.05 9.28 10.12
C THR A 27 -4.76 10.23 8.96
N PHE A 28 -4.13 9.74 7.89
CA PHE A 28 -3.83 10.54 6.69
C PHE A 28 -5.06 10.80 5.80
N SER A 29 -6.09 9.94 5.86
CA SER A 29 -7.34 10.08 5.09
C SER A 29 -8.19 11.32 5.43
N ARG A 30 -7.84 12.07 6.50
CA ARG A 30 -8.51 13.33 6.86
C ARG A 30 -8.53 14.35 5.73
N ASN A 31 -7.53 14.34 4.84
CA ASN A 31 -7.46 15.20 3.65
C ASN A 31 -7.31 14.34 2.39
N GLU A 32 -8.10 14.61 1.35
CA GLU A 32 -8.10 13.85 0.09
C GLU A 32 -6.72 13.81 -0.59
N LYS A 33 -5.98 14.92 -0.55
CA LYS A 33 -4.62 14.97 -1.12
C LYS A 33 -3.65 14.08 -0.34
N MET A 34 -3.75 14.10 0.99
CA MET A 34 -2.89 13.30 1.87
C MET A 34 -3.23 11.82 1.80
N GLU A 35 -4.51 11.50 1.60
CA GLU A 35 -4.97 10.13 1.37
C GLU A 35 -4.31 9.54 0.12
N LEU A 36 -4.36 10.26 -1.01
CA LEU A 36 -3.77 9.79 -2.27
C LEU A 36 -2.26 9.58 -2.15
N ILE A 37 -1.57 10.49 -1.48
CA ILE A 37 -0.12 10.39 -1.23
C ILE A 37 0.19 9.17 -0.35
N ALA A 38 -0.56 8.97 0.73
CA ALA A 38 -0.38 7.83 1.63
C ALA A 38 -0.67 6.50 0.94
N GLN A 39 -1.75 6.41 0.16
CA GLN A 39 -2.11 5.22 -0.63
C GLN A 39 -1.02 4.86 -1.65
N ASN A 40 -0.53 5.84 -2.41
CA ASN A 40 0.59 5.62 -3.34
C ASN A 40 1.87 5.20 -2.59
N PHE A 41 2.19 5.85 -1.47
CA PHE A 41 3.36 5.49 -0.66
C PHE A 41 3.29 4.05 -0.16
N ILE A 42 2.14 3.63 0.39
CA ILE A 42 1.91 2.27 0.86
C ILE A 42 2.00 1.28 -0.31
N MET A 43 1.39 1.58 -1.45
CA MET A 43 1.46 0.74 -2.66
C MET A 43 2.92 0.52 -3.09
N PHE A 44 3.71 1.59 -3.23
CA PHE A 44 5.11 1.49 -3.64
C PHE A 44 5.96 0.74 -2.61
N SER A 45 5.76 1.02 -1.31
CA SER A 45 6.46 0.33 -0.23
C SER A 45 6.18 -1.18 -0.23
N LEU A 46 4.91 -1.58 -0.41
CA LEU A 46 4.51 -2.99 -0.45
C LEU A 46 5.02 -3.71 -1.70
N LEU A 47 5.01 -3.06 -2.87
CA LEU A 47 5.59 -3.64 -4.09
C LEU A 47 7.10 -3.83 -3.96
N LEU A 48 7.81 -2.85 -3.40
CA LEU A 48 9.24 -2.98 -3.13
C LEU A 48 9.51 -4.11 -2.13
N THR A 49 8.72 -4.19 -1.06
CA THR A 49 8.81 -5.27 -0.07
C THR A 49 8.59 -6.64 -0.71
N ALA A 50 7.60 -6.76 -1.62
CA ALA A 50 7.35 -8.01 -2.34
C ALA A 50 8.56 -8.45 -3.18
N VAL A 51 9.22 -7.51 -3.87
CA VAL A 51 10.45 -7.79 -4.62
C VAL A 51 11.57 -8.25 -3.70
N VAL A 52 11.78 -7.56 -2.57
CA VAL A 52 12.82 -7.92 -1.58
C VAL A 52 12.56 -9.32 -1.02
N LEU A 53 11.32 -9.65 -0.66
CA LEU A 53 10.94 -10.98 -0.17
C LEU A 53 11.13 -12.07 -1.22
N TRP A 54 10.88 -11.77 -2.50
CA TRP A 54 11.13 -12.70 -3.59
C TRP A 54 12.62 -12.98 -3.78
N VAL A 55 13.45 -11.93 -3.72
CA VAL A 55 14.92 -12.04 -3.76
C VAL A 55 15.41 -12.84 -2.56
N LEU A 56 14.93 -12.54 -1.35
CA LEU A 56 15.27 -13.26 -0.12
C LEU A 56 14.98 -14.76 -0.24
N SER A 57 13.82 -15.12 -0.81
CA SER A 57 13.47 -16.52 -1.04
C SER A 57 14.37 -17.19 -2.08
N SER A 58 14.81 -16.44 -3.10
CA SER A 58 15.65 -16.97 -4.19
C SER A 58 17.07 -17.28 -3.73
N ILE A 59 17.59 -16.52 -2.75
CA ILE A 59 18.91 -16.76 -2.13
C ILE A 59 18.84 -17.76 -0.96
N GLY A 60 17.65 -18.33 -0.68
CA GLY A 60 17.45 -19.28 0.41
C GLY A 60 17.54 -18.65 1.80
N GLY A 61 17.29 -17.35 1.94
CA GLY A 61 17.25 -16.67 3.23
C GLY A 61 15.97 -16.96 4.04
N GLU A 62 16.01 -16.66 5.33
CA GLU A 62 14.92 -16.94 6.26
C GLU A 62 14.26 -15.67 6.76
N LEU A 63 12.93 -15.66 6.83
CA LEU A 63 12.19 -14.58 7.46
C LEU A 63 11.60 -15.08 8.78
N TRP A 64 12.02 -14.46 9.88
CA TRP A 64 11.63 -14.86 11.25
C TRP A 64 11.88 -16.34 11.55
N GLY A 65 13.01 -16.87 11.10
CA GLY A 65 13.39 -18.28 11.28
C GLY A 65 12.62 -19.26 10.40
N SER A 66 11.98 -18.77 9.33
CA SER A 66 11.29 -19.61 8.36
C SER A 66 11.69 -19.28 6.93
N ASN A 67 12.11 -20.32 6.21
CA ASN A 67 12.45 -20.24 4.79
C ASN A 67 11.21 -20.24 3.86
N TYR A 68 10.04 -20.67 4.35
CA TYR A 68 8.83 -20.80 3.53
C TYR A 68 7.93 -19.55 3.55
N LEU A 69 8.07 -18.67 4.55
CA LEU A 69 7.24 -17.47 4.72
C LEU A 69 7.43 -16.37 3.67
N PRO A 70 8.64 -16.11 3.11
CA PRO A 70 8.83 -15.00 2.18
C PRO A 70 7.93 -15.05 0.94
N LYS A 71 7.68 -16.24 0.37
CA LYS A 71 6.85 -16.43 -0.84
C LYS A 71 5.37 -16.07 -0.64
N PRO A 72 4.63 -16.66 0.32
CA PRO A 72 3.24 -16.28 0.54
C PRO A 72 3.12 -14.82 0.96
N LEU A 73 4.09 -14.31 1.74
CA LEU A 73 4.07 -12.93 2.19
C LEU A 73 4.31 -11.94 1.03
N SER A 74 5.16 -12.27 0.06
CA SER A 74 5.33 -11.43 -1.13
C SER A 74 4.05 -11.32 -1.96
N VAL A 75 3.30 -12.43 -2.08
CA VAL A 75 1.99 -12.41 -2.75
C VAL A 75 0.98 -11.56 -1.97
N LEU A 76 0.95 -11.70 -0.64
CA LEU A 76 0.10 -10.87 0.22
C LEU A 76 0.42 -9.38 0.04
N CYS A 77 1.69 -9.00 0.02
CA CYS A 77 2.12 -7.62 -0.23
C CYS A 77 1.57 -7.07 -1.55
N VAL A 78 1.60 -7.86 -2.63
CA VAL A 78 1.04 -7.45 -3.93
C VAL A 78 -0.47 -7.25 -3.85
N VAL A 79 -1.20 -8.18 -3.22
CA VAL A 79 -2.66 -8.07 -3.04
C VAL A 79 -3.01 -6.81 -2.24
N VAL A 80 -2.31 -6.55 -1.14
CA VAL A 80 -2.54 -5.37 -0.30
C VAL A 80 -2.14 -4.09 -1.02
N ALA A 81 -1.09 -4.10 -1.84
CA ALA A 81 -0.70 -2.93 -2.64
C ALA A 81 -1.81 -2.52 -3.63
N ILE A 82 -2.45 -3.50 -4.27
CA ILE A 82 -3.60 -3.25 -5.15
C ILE A 82 -4.79 -2.74 -4.34
N ALA A 83 -5.07 -3.36 -3.18
CA ALA A 83 -6.16 -2.94 -2.30
C ALA A 83 -5.96 -1.50 -1.78
N ALA A 84 -4.73 -1.08 -1.49
CA ALA A 84 -4.42 0.27 -1.04
C ALA A 84 -4.77 1.36 -2.09
N LYS A 85 -4.84 1.01 -3.38
CA LYS A 85 -5.27 1.92 -4.45
C LYS A 85 -6.79 2.03 -4.59
N MET A 86 -7.55 1.13 -3.96
CA MET A 86 -9.01 1.23 -3.92
C MET A 86 -9.38 2.35 -2.94
N ASN A 87 -9.62 3.54 -3.50
CA ASN A 87 -9.82 4.78 -2.78
C ASN A 87 -10.84 4.63 -1.62
N ILE A 88 -10.42 4.90 -0.38
CA ILE A 88 -11.23 4.70 0.82
C ILE A 88 -12.40 5.69 0.86
N LYS A 89 -12.24 6.90 0.29
CA LYS A 89 -13.31 7.89 0.22
C LYS A 89 -14.30 7.74 -0.93
N GLY A 90 -14.01 6.91 -1.95
CA GLY A 90 -14.87 6.72 -3.11
C GLY A 90 -15.17 8.03 -3.86
N GLN A 91 -14.55 8.26 -5.03
CA GLN A 91 -15.11 9.29 -5.91
C GLN A 91 -16.52 8.84 -6.32
N ASN A 92 -17.51 9.68 -6.06
CA ASN A 92 -18.88 9.47 -6.54
C ASN A 92 -18.86 9.53 -8.08
N VAL A 93 -18.61 8.39 -8.71
CA VAL A 93 -18.60 8.24 -10.18
C VAL A 93 -20.00 8.41 -10.79
N SER A 94 -21.04 8.28 -9.98
CA SER A 94 -22.43 8.53 -10.35
C SER A 94 -22.87 9.86 -9.77
N PHE A 95 -22.52 10.97 -10.42
CA PHE A 95 -23.30 12.18 -10.26
C PHE A 95 -24.70 11.92 -10.84
N GLY A 96 -25.64 11.52 -9.99
CA GLY A 96 -27.04 11.86 -10.26
C GLY A 96 -27.07 13.38 -10.38
N ALA A 97 -27.57 13.90 -11.51
CA ALA A 97 -27.64 15.34 -11.74
C ALA A 97 -28.23 16.02 -10.50
N ASN A 98 -27.44 16.84 -9.80
CA ASN A 98 -27.89 17.49 -8.57
C ASN A 98 -29.10 18.39 -8.92
N PRO A 99 -30.33 18.08 -8.45
CA PRO A 99 -31.52 18.81 -8.89
C PRO A 99 -31.49 20.28 -8.47
N HIS A 100 -30.68 20.65 -7.48
CA HIS A 100 -30.42 22.05 -7.10
C HIS A 100 -29.50 22.83 -8.08
N SER A 101 -28.83 22.14 -9.00
CA SER A 101 -28.09 22.74 -10.12
C SER A 101 -28.85 22.72 -11.44
N ILE A 102 -29.98 22.01 -11.51
CA ILE A 102 -30.84 21.97 -12.69
C ILE A 102 -31.74 23.21 -12.67
N GLY A 103 -31.36 24.25 -13.43
CA GLY A 103 -32.23 25.41 -13.69
C GLY A 103 -31.77 26.75 -13.15
N LYS A 104 -30.58 26.86 -12.54
CA LYS A 104 -29.96 28.18 -12.31
C LYS A 104 -29.44 28.71 -13.65
N LYS A 105 -30.27 29.48 -14.34
CA LYS A 105 -29.81 30.41 -15.37
C LYS A 105 -28.84 31.37 -14.70
N GLU A 106 -27.68 31.57 -15.31
CA GLU A 106 -26.80 32.68 -14.99
C GLU A 106 -27.62 33.96 -15.24
N GLU A 107 -28.03 34.64 -14.18
CA GLU A 107 -28.42 36.05 -14.26
C GLU A 107 -27.12 36.86 -14.28
N GLU A 108 -26.94 37.62 -15.36
CA GLU A 108 -25.85 38.59 -15.60
C GLU A 108 -25.64 39.58 -14.44
#